data_AF-A0AAN8FA22-F1
#
_entry.id   AF-A0AAN8FA22-F1
#
_cell.length_a   1.000
_cell.length_b   1.000
_cell.length_c   1.000
_cell.angle_alpha   90.00
_cell.angle_beta   90.00
_cell.angle_gamma   90.00
#
_symmetry.space_group_name_H-M   'P 1'
#
loop_
_entity.id
_entity.type
_entity.pdbx_description
1 polymer ?
#
loop_
_entity_poly.entity_id
_entity_poly.type
_entity_poly.pdbx_seq_one_letter_code
_entity_poly.pdbx_strand_id
1 'polypeptide(L)'
;MLFLFTLVVSASALNVLHLADFHLDVDYSITGDNQHMCHNSTNVTKSRLGPFGDYMCDSPKPLVIHAIDEAKRLIPNPDLIIWTGDSVPHVDGYDWNCKWPRQYEDIPCIPANIEYSLWLLIGYLQ
;
A
#
# COMPACT_ATOMS: atom_id res chain seq x y z
N MET A 1 41.32 36.94 29.09
CA MET A 1 40.53 36.79 27.84
C MET A 1 39.84 35.45 27.91
N LEU A 2 38.58 35.42 28.37
CA LEU A 2 37.77 34.20 28.41
C LEU A 2 37.15 34.02 27.01
N PHE A 3 37.57 33.00 26.26
CA PHE A 3 36.90 32.61 25.03
C PHE A 3 35.69 31.75 25.38
N LEU A 4 34.50 32.33 25.33
CA LEU A 4 33.23 31.59 25.37
C LEU A 4 33.06 30.89 24.02
N PHE A 5 33.31 29.59 23.96
CA PHE A 5 32.86 28.76 22.84
C PHE A 5 31.36 28.50 23.02
N THR A 6 30.53 29.25 22.31
CA THR A 6 29.09 28.93 22.18
C THR A 6 28.94 27.71 21.28
N LEU A 7 28.42 26.62 21.84
CA LEU A 7 28.00 25.45 21.06
C LEU A 7 26.79 25.85 20.20
N VAL A 8 26.98 25.89 18.87
CA VAL A 8 25.84 26.01 17.95
C VAL A 8 25.17 24.65 17.89
N VAL A 9 24.07 24.49 18.61
CA VAL A 9 23.22 23.30 18.50
C VAL A 9 22.39 23.44 17.23
N SER A 10 22.74 22.69 16.19
CA SER A 10 21.91 22.53 15.01
C SER A 10 20.85 21.46 15.31
N ALA A 11 19.57 21.81 15.23
CA ALA A 11 18.47 20.87 15.32
C ALA A 11 17.96 20.56 13.91
N SER A 12 17.99 19.29 13.52
CA SER A 12 17.37 18.83 12.27
C SER A 12 15.89 18.55 12.52
N ALA A 13 15.03 18.89 11.55
CA ALA A 13 13.63 18.48 11.59
C ALA A 13 13.50 16.98 11.30
N LEU A 14 12.53 16.33 11.93
CA LEU A 14 12.20 14.93 11.71
C LEU A 14 11.46 14.78 10.37
N ASN A 15 11.91 13.85 9.53
CA ASN A 15 11.18 13.43 8.33
C ASN A 15 10.26 12.26 8.70
N VAL A 16 8.96 12.51 8.72
CA VAL A 16 7.95 11.49 9.02
C VAL A 16 7.23 11.11 7.73
N LEU A 17 7.28 9.83 7.37
CA LEU A 17 6.47 9.28 6.29
C LEU A 17 5.19 8.69 6.89
N HIS A 18 4.02 9.23 6.52
CA HIS A 18 2.73 8.69 6.93
C HIS A 18 2.03 8.06 5.73
N LEU A 19 1.69 6.77 5.86
CA LEU A 19 0.97 5.96 4.88
C LEU A 19 -0.31 5.45 5.53
N ALA A 20 -1.37 5.26 4.74
CA ALA A 20 -2.67 4.82 5.23
C ALA A 20 -3.52 4.29 4.08
N ASP A 21 -4.53 3.47 4.42
CA ASP A 21 -5.69 3.17 3.57
C ASP A 21 -5.32 2.68 2.17
N PHE A 22 -4.37 1.74 2.08
CA PHE A 22 -3.95 1.21 0.79
C PHE A 22 -5.06 0.44 0.07
N HIS A 23 -5.94 -0.25 0.82
CA HIS A 23 -7.00 -1.09 0.28
C HIS A 23 -6.56 -1.90 -0.95
N LEU A 24 -5.63 -2.85 -0.76
CA LEU A 24 -5.13 -3.65 -1.87
C LEU A 24 -6.19 -4.64 -2.35
N ASP A 25 -6.71 -4.43 -3.55
CA ASP A 25 -7.56 -5.38 -4.25
C ASP A 25 -6.72 -6.30 -5.14
N VAL A 26 -6.59 -7.56 -4.70
CA VAL A 26 -5.82 -8.59 -5.42
C VAL A 26 -6.60 -9.18 -6.61
N ASP A 27 -7.92 -9.00 -6.63
CA ASP A 27 -8.82 -9.53 -7.66
C ASP A 27 -9.21 -8.46 -8.70
N TYR A 28 -8.70 -7.23 -8.55
CA TYR A 28 -8.86 -6.16 -9.53
C TYR A 28 -8.45 -6.61 -10.93
N SER A 29 -9.32 -6.35 -11.90
CA SER A 29 -9.11 -6.69 -13.29
C SER A 29 -9.37 -5.49 -14.19
N ILE A 30 -8.46 -5.23 -15.13
CA ILE A 30 -8.65 -4.20 -16.17
C ILE A 30 -9.83 -4.50 -17.11
N THR A 31 -10.35 -5.74 -17.09
CA THR A 31 -11.55 -6.16 -17.82
C THR A 31 -12.74 -6.43 -16.89
N GLY A 32 -12.63 -6.03 -15.63
CA GLY A 32 -13.67 -6.20 -14.63
C GLY A 32 -14.82 -5.21 -14.77
N ASP A 33 -15.70 -5.23 -13.79
CA ASP A 33 -16.88 -4.37 -13.71
C ASP A 33 -16.76 -3.40 -12.54
N ASN A 34 -16.73 -2.10 -12.83
CA ASN A 34 -16.63 -1.07 -11.81
C ASN A 34 -17.91 -0.85 -10.99
N GLN A 35 -19.00 -1.57 -11.29
CA GLN A 35 -20.16 -1.68 -10.42
C GLN A 35 -20.06 -2.85 -9.44
N HIS A 36 -19.06 -3.72 -9.60
CA HIS A 36 -18.88 -4.94 -8.82
C HIS A 36 -17.41 -5.12 -8.42
N MET A 37 -16.87 -4.16 -7.67
CA MET A 37 -15.51 -4.16 -7.13
C MET A 37 -14.40 -4.31 -8.17
N CYS A 38 -14.70 -4.11 -9.46
CA CYS A 38 -13.72 -4.18 -10.54
C CYS A 38 -13.15 -5.59 -10.74
N HIS A 39 -13.88 -6.58 -10.24
CA HIS A 39 -13.58 -8.00 -10.42
C HIS A 39 -14.17 -8.49 -11.74
N ASN A 40 -13.65 -9.63 -12.22
CA ASN A 40 -14.21 -10.26 -13.41
C ASN A 40 -15.61 -10.82 -13.11
N SER A 41 -16.60 -10.45 -13.92
CA SER A 41 -17.97 -10.95 -13.84
C SER A 41 -18.42 -11.50 -15.21
N THR A 42 -19.31 -12.49 -15.19
CA THR A 42 -19.78 -13.21 -16.39
C THR A 42 -20.75 -12.39 -17.24
N ASN A 43 -21.33 -11.31 -16.70
CA ASN A 43 -22.52 -10.66 -17.25
C ASN A 43 -22.34 -9.19 -17.65
N VAL A 44 -21.10 -8.75 -17.90
CA VAL A 44 -20.81 -7.31 -18.06
C VAL A 44 -20.08 -7.05 -19.37
N THR A 45 -20.52 -6.03 -20.09
CA THR A 45 -19.74 -5.41 -21.17
C THR A 45 -18.40 -4.97 -20.59
N LYS A 46 -17.32 -5.63 -21.02
CA LYS A 46 -15.94 -5.36 -20.59
C LYS A 46 -15.66 -3.86 -20.59
N SER A 47 -15.74 -3.23 -19.42
CA SER A 47 -15.19 -1.90 -19.22
C SER A 47 -13.67 -2.04 -19.32
N ARG A 48 -12.99 -1.11 -20.00
CA ARG A 48 -11.53 -1.07 -19.97
C ARG A 48 -11.13 -0.20 -18.80
N LEU A 49 -11.01 -0.81 -17.61
CA LEU A 49 -10.53 -0.11 -16.42
C LEU A 49 -9.03 0.18 -16.56
N GLY A 50 -8.56 1.20 -15.83
CA GLY A 50 -7.16 1.62 -15.89
C GLY A 50 -6.22 0.58 -15.27
N PRO A 51 -4.93 0.53 -15.69
CA PRO A 51 -3.95 -0.36 -15.06
C PRO A 51 -3.60 0.04 -13.62
N PHE A 52 -3.91 1.29 -13.23
CA PHE A 52 -3.67 1.83 -11.88
C PHE A 52 -4.95 2.08 -11.09
N GLY A 53 -6.09 1.56 -11.56
CA GLY A 53 -7.36 1.65 -10.86
C GLY A 53 -8.45 2.37 -11.65
N ASP A 54 -9.60 2.47 -10.98
CA ASP A 54 -10.75 3.27 -11.34
C ASP A 54 -11.37 3.78 -10.03
N TYR A 55 -12.06 4.92 -10.07
CA TYR A 55 -12.56 5.59 -8.87
C TYR A 55 -13.61 4.79 -8.09
N MET A 56 -14.21 3.77 -8.71
CA MET A 56 -15.19 2.89 -8.09
C MET A 56 -14.57 1.59 -7.53
N CYS A 57 -13.24 1.48 -7.52
CA CYS A 57 -12.51 0.31 -7.06
C CYS A 57 -11.58 0.64 -5.91
N ASP A 58 -11.22 -0.40 -5.15
CA ASP A 58 -10.03 -0.38 -4.31
C ASP A 58 -8.74 -0.53 -5.15
N SER A 59 -7.61 -0.27 -4.50
CA SER A 59 -6.33 -0.08 -5.19
C SER A 59 -5.81 -1.38 -5.79
N PRO A 60 -5.54 -1.42 -7.11
CA PRO A 60 -4.86 -2.57 -7.68
C PRO A 60 -3.39 -2.59 -7.27
N LYS A 61 -2.79 -3.77 -7.27
CA LYS A 61 -1.36 -3.98 -6.94
C LYS A 61 -0.40 -2.97 -7.58
N PRO A 62 -0.51 -2.61 -8.88
CA PRO A 62 0.37 -1.62 -9.49
C PRO A 62 0.31 -0.25 -8.80
N LEU A 63 -0.88 0.23 -8.42
CA LEU A 63 -1.02 1.52 -7.73
C LEU A 63 -0.32 1.51 -6.36
N VAL A 64 -0.53 0.46 -5.57
CA VAL A 64 0.09 0.30 -4.24
C VAL A 64 1.62 0.27 -4.36
N ILE A 65 2.16 -0.50 -5.31
CA ILE A 65 3.62 -0.57 -5.54
C ILE A 65 4.16 0.81 -5.94
N HIS A 66 3.52 1.47 -6.90
CA HIS A 66 3.97 2.80 -7.33
C HIS A 66 3.91 3.84 -6.21
N ALA A 67 2.88 3.80 -5.35
CA ALA A 67 2.79 4.69 -4.19
C ALA A 67 3.95 4.49 -3.21
N ILE A 68 4.32 3.24 -2.92
CA ILE A 68 5.45 2.91 -2.05
C ILE A 68 6.78 3.30 -2.70
N ASP A 69 6.97 3.01 -3.99
CA ASP A 69 8.19 3.36 -4.73
C ASP A 69 8.38 4.89 -4.78
N GLU A 70 7.31 5.65 -5.01
CA GLU A 70 7.37 7.11 -5.00
C GLU A 70 7.60 7.67 -3.60
N ALA A 71 7.02 7.07 -2.55
CA ALA A 71 7.32 7.42 -1.18
C ALA A 71 8.82 7.22 -0.86
N LYS A 72 9.40 6.08 -1.27
CA LYS A 72 10.84 5.81 -1.17
C LYS A 72 11.67 6.83 -1.95
N ARG A 73 11.26 7.16 -3.18
CA ARG A 73 11.99 8.08 -4.05
C ARG A 73 12.02 9.50 -3.46
N LEU A 74 10.92 9.93 -2.86
CA LEU A 74 10.78 11.27 -2.27
C LEU A 74 11.45 11.37 -0.90
N ILE A 75 11.24 10.37 -0.04
CA ILE A 75 11.77 10.31 1.32
C ILE A 75 12.50 8.96 1.48
N PRO A 76 13.75 8.84 1.00
CA PRO A 76 14.45 7.55 1.00
C PRO A 76 14.88 7.09 2.39
N ASN A 77 15.04 8.01 3.34
CA ASN A 77 15.47 7.73 4.70
C ASN A 77 14.60 8.52 5.70
N PRO A 78 13.31 8.19 5.88
CA PRO A 78 12.49 8.82 6.90
C PRO A 78 13.01 8.41 8.28
N ASP A 79 12.96 9.35 9.23
CA ASP A 79 13.32 9.06 10.62
C ASP A 79 12.22 8.24 11.33
N LEU A 80 10.99 8.33 10.83
CA LEU A 80 9.83 7.59 11.32
C LEU A 80 8.87 7.28 10.16
N ILE A 81 8.40 6.04 10.10
CA ILE A 81 7.29 5.62 9.25
C ILE A 81 6.08 5.36 10.14
N ILE A 82 4.99 6.05 9.87
CA ILE A 82 3.68 5.80 10.49
C ILE A 82 2.82 5.13 9.44
N TRP A 83 2.26 3.98 9.76
CA TRP A 83 1.24 3.35 8.95
C TRP A 83 0.02 3.04 9.79
N THR A 84 -1.12 3.62 9.41
CA THR A 84 -2.36 3.53 10.18
C THR A 84 -3.30 2.42 9.73
N GLY A 85 -2.86 1.50 8.86
CA GLY A 85 -3.61 0.31 8.48
C GLY A 85 -4.54 0.48 7.28
N ASP A 86 -5.68 -0.19 7.35
CA ASP A 86 -6.73 -0.34 6.33
C ASP A 86 -6.23 -0.77 4.94
N SER A 87 -5.72 -2.01 4.89
CA SER A 87 -4.95 -2.53 3.75
C SER A 87 -5.71 -3.53 2.89
N VAL A 88 -6.88 -3.96 3.33
CA VAL A 88 -7.72 -4.97 2.67
C VAL A 88 -8.82 -4.29 1.85
N PRO A 89 -9.33 -4.92 0.77
CA PRO A 89 -10.36 -4.31 -0.05
C PRO A 89 -11.74 -4.45 0.61
N HIS A 90 -12.67 -3.60 0.21
CA HIS A 90 -14.07 -3.56 0.62
C HIS A 90 -14.89 -4.67 -0.06
N VAL A 91 -14.58 -5.92 0.24
CA VAL A 91 -15.26 -7.10 -0.32
C VAL A 91 -16.05 -7.86 0.74
N ASP A 92 -17.17 -8.45 0.33
CA ASP A 92 -17.93 -9.36 1.18
C ASP A 92 -17.18 -10.68 1.37
N GLY A 93 -17.25 -11.23 2.58
CA GLY A 93 -16.72 -12.58 2.86
C GLY A 93 -15.19 -12.70 2.85
N TYR A 94 -14.46 -11.60 3.07
CA TYR A 94 -13.00 -11.61 3.18
C TYR A 94 -12.52 -12.67 4.19
N ASP A 95 -11.79 -13.68 3.69
CA ASP A 95 -11.28 -14.78 4.51
C ASP A 95 -9.92 -14.45 5.12
N TRP A 96 -9.94 -14.17 6.44
CA TRP A 96 -8.74 -14.00 7.26
C TRP A 96 -7.81 -15.22 7.28
N ASN A 97 -8.27 -16.40 6.84
CA ASN A 97 -7.47 -17.62 6.79
C ASN A 97 -6.74 -17.83 5.46
N CYS A 98 -6.80 -16.85 4.54
CA CYS A 98 -6.12 -16.92 3.25
C CYS A 98 -6.42 -18.19 2.44
N LYS A 99 -7.63 -18.76 2.53
CA LYS A 99 -8.00 -19.95 1.73
C LYS A 99 -8.53 -19.54 0.36
N TRP A 100 -7.71 -18.85 -0.42
CA TRP A 100 -7.99 -18.60 -1.83
C TRP A 100 -7.55 -19.79 -2.70
N PRO A 101 -8.25 -20.10 -3.80
CA PRO A 101 -7.83 -21.14 -4.71
C PRO A 101 -6.48 -20.74 -5.35
N ARG A 102 -5.49 -21.63 -5.20
CA ARG A 102 -4.08 -21.52 -5.60
C ARG A 102 -3.86 -21.07 -7.05
N GLN A 103 -3.88 -19.77 -7.33
CA GLN A 103 -3.51 -19.23 -8.66
C GLN A 103 -2.33 -18.26 -8.61
N TYR A 104 -2.01 -17.71 -7.43
CA TYR A 104 -0.91 -16.76 -7.24
C TYR A 104 -0.20 -17.05 -5.92
N GLU A 105 0.66 -18.09 -5.90
CA GLU A 105 1.43 -18.50 -4.72
C GLU A 105 2.50 -17.46 -4.29
N ASP A 106 2.73 -16.41 -5.10
CA ASP A 106 3.77 -15.40 -4.87
C ASP A 106 3.25 -14.05 -4.33
N ILE A 107 1.94 -13.91 -4.10
CA ILE A 107 1.39 -12.70 -3.46
C ILE A 107 0.99 -13.09 -2.03
N PRO A 108 1.75 -12.67 -1.01
CA PRO A 108 1.36 -12.91 0.37
C PRO A 108 -0.03 -12.32 0.55
N CYS A 109 -1.00 -13.14 0.96
CA CYS A 109 -2.15 -12.59 1.64
C CYS A 109 -1.57 -11.74 2.78
N ILE A 110 -1.84 -10.43 2.78
CA ILE A 110 -1.40 -9.56 3.86
C ILE A 110 -2.33 -9.94 5.01
N PRO A 111 -1.92 -10.78 5.97
CA PRO A 111 -2.80 -11.08 7.08
C PRO A 111 -2.98 -9.75 7.80
N ALA A 112 -4.13 -9.50 8.45
CA ALA A 112 -4.33 -8.28 9.26
C ALA A 112 -3.28 -8.09 10.39
N ASN A 113 -2.33 -9.01 10.53
CA ASN A 113 -1.19 -8.81 11.40
C ASN A 113 -0.26 -7.72 10.82
N ILE A 114 -0.27 -6.60 11.53
CA ILE A 114 0.56 -5.41 11.30
C ILE A 114 2.05 -5.77 11.09
N GLU A 115 2.56 -6.84 11.70
CA GLU A 115 3.96 -7.24 11.57
C GLU A 115 4.38 -7.63 10.13
N TYR A 116 3.68 -8.55 9.46
CA TYR A 116 4.07 -9.01 8.11
C TYR A 116 3.92 -7.91 7.06
N SER A 117 2.88 -7.11 7.26
CA SER A 117 2.59 -5.92 6.50
C SER A 117 3.74 -4.92 6.61
N LEU A 118 4.26 -4.68 7.83
CA LEU A 118 5.43 -3.83 8.06
C LEU A 118 6.69 -4.41 7.44
N TRP A 119 6.90 -5.73 7.48
CA TRP A 119 8.07 -6.37 6.86
C TRP A 119 8.11 -6.21 5.34
N LEU A 120 6.96 -6.27 4.67
CA LEU A 120 6.88 -5.97 3.23
C LEU A 120 7.24 -4.52 2.95
N LEU A 121 6.70 -3.56 3.72
CA LEU A 121 7.01 -2.14 3.59
C LEU A 121 8.47 -1.80 3.93
N ILE A 122 8.98 -2.29 5.06
CA ILE A 122 10.38 -2.06 5.49
C ILE A 122 11.34 -2.73 4.51
N GLY A 123 11.05 -3.96 4.06
CA GLY A 123 11.86 -4.66 3.06
C GLY A 123 11.86 -4.01 1.67
N TYR A 124 10.76 -3.35 1.28
CA TYR A 124 10.72 -2.57 0.03
C TYR A 124 11.37 -1.18 0.18
N LEU A 125 11.31 -0.58 1.37
CA LEU A 125 11.83 0.76 1.63
C LEU A 125 13.32 0.79 2.01
N GLN A 126 13.90 -0.33 2.46
CA GLN A 126 15.35 -0.52 2.62
C GLN A 126 16.04 -0.91 1.31
#